data_AF-A0A0A2BJL5-F1
#
_entry.id   AF-A0A0A2BJL5-F1
#
_cell.length_a   1.000
_cell.length_b   1.000
_cell.length_c   1.000
_cell.angle_alpha   90.00
_cell.angle_beta   90.00
_cell.angle_gamma   90.00
#
_symmetry.space_group_name_H-M   'P 1'
#
loop_
_entity.id
_entity.type
_entity.pdbx_description
1 polymer ?
#
loop_
_entity_poly.entity_id
_entity_poly.type
_entity_poly.pdbx_seq_one_letter_code
_entity_poly.pdbx_strand_id
1 'polypeptide(L)'
;MLEHRVSRNQIDDMHFDFLLEDKIDCRTWRLEAIPKLEGPSIFVKDSSPHKLKWLDVEQSYISGGRGWVKRVEGGIFLGDLPRDPQERILIELRSQTIFGNFELVKNTCRLYL
;
A
#
# COMPACT_ATOMS: atom_id res chain seq x y z
N MET A 1 1.90 -3.75 -3.87
CA MET A 1 2.38 -3.59 -2.48
C MET A 1 3.88 -3.75 -2.45
N LEU A 2 4.58 -2.83 -1.80
CA LEU A 2 6.04 -2.83 -1.70
C LEU A 2 6.43 -2.96 -0.22
N GLU A 3 7.31 -3.89 0.12
CA GLU A 3 8.03 -3.86 1.39
C GLU A 3 9.11 -2.77 1.29
N HIS A 4 9.10 -1.81 2.21
CA HIS A 4 10.10 -0.76 2.34
C HIS A 4 10.89 -1.00 3.61
N ARG A 5 12.21 -1.20 3.47
CA ARG A 5 13.14 -1.28 4.59
C ARG A 5 14.12 -0.13 4.57
N VAL A 6 14.26 0.55 5.70
CA VAL A 6 15.28 1.58 5.94
C VAL A 6 16.16 1.13 7.09
N SER A 7 17.47 1.13 6.87
CA SER A 7 18.44 1.01 7.96
C SER A 7 19.27 2.28 7.99
N ARG A 8 19.06 3.11 9.02
CA ARG A 8 19.80 4.36 9.22
C ARG A 8 20.17 4.49 10.69
N ASN A 9 21.44 4.72 10.96
CA ASN A 9 21.95 4.94 12.33
C ASN A 9 21.48 3.86 13.34
N GLN A 10 21.49 2.58 12.95
CA GLN A 10 21.05 1.44 13.77
C GLN A 10 19.54 1.41 14.11
N ILE A 11 18.74 2.27 13.49
CA ILE A 11 17.28 2.15 13.49
C ILE A 11 16.89 1.41 12.21
N ASP A 12 16.35 0.21 12.39
CA ASP A 12 15.72 -0.57 11.33
C ASP A 12 14.22 -0.28 11.34
N ASP A 13 13.74 0.32 10.26
CA ASP A 13 12.32 0.54 10.00
C ASP A 13 11.90 -0.33 8.83
N MET A 14 10.82 -1.09 9.01
CA MET A 14 10.22 -1.93 7.97
C MET A 14 8.72 -1.71 7.97
N HIS A 15 8.19 -1.39 6.79
CA HIS A 15 6.76 -1.21 6.57
C HIS A 15 6.40 -1.63 5.13
N PHE A 16 5.10 -1.56 4.83
CA PHE A 16 4.57 -1.83 3.51
C PHE A 16 3.96 -0.55 2.92
N ASP A 17 4.37 -0.19 1.72
CA ASP A 17 3.66 0.78 0.91
C ASP A 17 2.56 0.06 0.12
N PHE A 18 1.31 0.45 0.40
CA PHE A 18 0.15 0.06 -0.37
C PHE A 18 -0.16 1.14 -1.41
N LEU A 19 -0.01 0.79 -2.69
CA LEU A 19 -0.18 1.69 -3.82
C LEU A 19 -1.42 1.25 -4.62
N LEU A 20 -2.30 2.21 -4.90
CA LEU A 20 -3.39 2.05 -5.85
C LEU A 20 -3.19 3.04 -6.99
N GLU A 21 -3.24 2.56 -8.23
CA GLU A 21 -3.21 3.40 -9.42
C GLU A 21 -4.39 4.39 -9.42
N ASP A 22 -4.10 5.68 -9.57
CA ASP A 22 -5.10 6.74 -9.74
C ASP A 22 -4.61 7.73 -10.81
N LYS A 23 -5.08 7.52 -12.05
CA LYS A 23 -4.78 8.36 -13.23
C LYS A 23 -3.30 8.46 -13.57
N ILE A 24 -2.59 9.44 -13.00
CA ILE A 24 -1.19 9.77 -13.36
C ILE A 24 -0.19 9.40 -12.27
N ASP A 25 -0.68 9.05 -11.08
CA ASP A 25 0.11 8.66 -9.92
C ASP A 25 -0.59 7.55 -9.14
N CYS A 26 -0.04 7.20 -7.98
CA CYS A 26 -0.62 6.23 -7.07
C CYS A 26 -1.02 6.92 -5.78
N ARG A 27 -2.26 6.70 -5.31
CA ARG A 27 -2.57 6.92 -3.90
C ARG A 27 -1.81 5.91 -3.08
N THR A 28 -1.12 6.40 -2.05
CA THR A 28 -0.18 5.57 -1.29
C THR A 28 -0.42 5.68 0.20
N TRP A 29 -0.42 4.54 0.87
CA TRP A 29 -0.48 4.44 2.32
C TRP A 29 0.64 3.56 2.84
N ARG A 30 1.21 3.97 3.98
CA ARG A 30 2.13 3.16 4.77
C ARG A 30 1.34 2.28 5.74
N LEU A 31 1.63 0.99 5.72
CA LEU A 31 1.06 -0.04 6.57
C LEU A 31 2.18 -0.70 7.39
N GLU A 32 1.98 -0.88 8.69
CA GLU A 32 2.96 -1.60 9.53
C GLU A 32 2.85 -3.14 9.34
N ALA A 33 1.76 -3.62 8.73
CA ALA A 33 1.53 -5.03 8.41
C ALA A 33 0.59 -5.17 7.21
N ILE A 34 0.64 -6.31 6.52
CA ILE A 34 -0.33 -6.66 5.47
C ILE A 34 -1.69 -7.01 6.13
N PRO A 35 -2.83 -6.43 5.70
CA PRO A 35 -4.14 -6.75 6.27
C PRO A 35 -4.48 -8.22 5.98
N LYS A 36 -4.92 -8.94 7.01
CA LYS A 36 -5.35 -10.34 6.88
C LYS A 36 -6.81 -10.40 6.48
N LEU A 37 -7.16 -11.35 5.61
CA LEU A 37 -8.55 -11.65 5.25
C LEU A 37 -9.34 -12.04 6.51
N GLU A 38 -10.50 -11.42 6.70
CA GLU A 38 -11.32 -11.54 7.93
C GLU A 38 -10.56 -11.19 9.23
N GLY A 39 -9.46 -10.43 9.10
CA GLY A 39 -8.66 -9.96 10.22
C GLY A 39 -9.22 -8.68 10.85
N PRO A 40 -8.67 -8.28 12.01
CA PRO A 40 -8.97 -6.97 12.58
C PRO A 40 -8.50 -5.86 11.64
N SER A 41 -9.11 -4.68 11.76
CA SER A 41 -8.62 -3.50 11.06
C SER A 41 -7.22 -3.12 11.54
N ILE A 42 -6.40 -2.65 10.62
CA ILE A 42 -5.04 -2.17 10.91
C ILE A 42 -4.94 -0.68 10.63
N PHE A 43 -4.01 -0.02 11.31
CA PHE A 43 -3.74 1.38 11.07
C PHE A 43 -2.97 1.59 9.76
N VAL A 44 -3.34 2.64 9.04
CA VAL A 44 -2.63 3.14 7.86
C VAL A 44 -2.21 4.58 8.09
N LYS A 45 -1.09 4.97 7.50
CA LYS A 45 -0.62 6.37 7.46
C LYS A 45 -0.65 6.83 6.02
N ASP A 46 -1.25 8.00 5.75
CA ASP A 46 -1.17 8.62 4.44
C ASP A 46 0.30 8.85 4.05
N SER A 47 0.60 8.56 2.80
CA SER A 47 1.91 8.81 2.20
C SER A 47 1.73 9.70 0.97
N SER A 48 2.82 10.38 0.57
CA SER A 48 2.78 11.19 -0.65
C SER A 48 2.48 10.32 -1.87
N PRO A 49 1.79 10.85 -2.89
CA PRO A 49 1.53 10.11 -4.12
C PRO A 49 2.83 9.59 -4.76
N HIS A 50 2.80 8.34 -5.22
CA HIS A 50 3.94 7.70 -5.87
C HIS A 50 3.77 7.71 -7.39
N LYS A 51 4.88 7.83 -8.13
CA LYS A 51 4.86 7.69 -9.59
C LYS A 51 4.44 6.27 -10.00
N LEU A 52 3.65 6.15 -11.08
CA LEU A 52 3.17 4.86 -11.61
C LEU A 52 4.28 3.82 -11.82
N LYS A 53 5.50 4.22 -12.16
CA LYS A 53 6.65 3.29 -12.32
C LYS A 53 6.92 2.40 -11.10
N TRP A 54 6.46 2.79 -9.91
CA TRP A 54 6.60 1.98 -8.70
C TRP A 54 5.64 0.78 -8.68
N LEU A 55 4.58 0.80 -9.49
CA LEU A 55 3.67 -0.33 -9.69
C LEU A 55 4.33 -1.49 -10.43
N ASP A 56 5.50 -1.31 -11.06
CA ASP A 56 6.24 -2.36 -11.79
C ASP A 56 7.62 -2.69 -11.20
N VAL A 57 8.02 -2.03 -10.10
CA VAL A 57 9.32 -2.32 -9.49
C VAL A 57 9.31 -3.73 -8.89
N GLU A 58 10.33 -4.54 -9.15
CA GLU A 58 10.53 -5.81 -8.43
C GLU A 58 11.38 -5.58 -7.18
N GLN A 59 12.51 -4.89 -7.33
CA GLN A 59 13.36 -4.46 -6.22
C GLN A 59 14.19 -3.24 -6.63
N SER A 60 14.37 -2.27 -5.73
CA SER A 60 15.19 -1.09 -5.99
C SER A 60 15.75 -0.47 -4.72
N TYR A 61 16.99 0.03 -4.78
CA TYR A 61 17.56 0.88 -3.73
C TYR A 61 17.05 2.31 -3.88
N ILE A 62 16.67 2.93 -2.77
CA ILE A 62 16.24 4.32 -2.73
C ILE A 62 17.46 5.20 -2.42
N SER A 63 17.69 6.18 -3.29
CA SER A 63 18.78 7.15 -3.15
C SER A 63 18.72 7.92 -1.82
N GLY A 64 19.88 8.40 -1.35
CA GLY A 64 19.96 9.26 -0.16
C GLY A 64 19.85 8.51 1.17
N GLY A 65 20.20 7.22 1.21
CA GLY A 65 20.18 6.42 2.44
C GLY A 65 18.76 6.11 2.94
N ARG A 66 17.78 6.11 2.03
CA ARG A 66 16.37 5.83 2.32
C ARG A 66 16.01 4.35 2.20
N GLY A 67 17.01 3.47 2.23
CA GLY A 67 16.81 2.04 2.23
C GLY A 67 16.49 1.44 0.86
N TRP A 68 15.69 0.38 0.83
CA TRP A 68 15.30 -0.34 -0.38
C TRP A 68 13.82 -0.70 -0.35
N VAL A 69 13.25 -0.89 -1.54
CA VAL A 69 11.90 -1.41 -1.74
C VAL A 69 11.91 -2.70 -2.53
N LYS A 70 10.99 -3.62 -2.21
CA LYS A 70 10.77 -4.87 -2.95
C LYS A 70 9.28 -5.13 -3.10
N ARG A 71 8.84 -5.57 -4.27
CA ARG A 71 7.47 -6.03 -4.45
C ARG A 71 7.21 -7.28 -3.62
N VAL A 72 6.11 -7.25 -2.89
CA VAL A 72 5.59 -8.42 -2.16
C VAL A 72 4.25 -8.90 -2.71
N GLU A 73 3.50 -8.02 -3.37
CA GLU A 73 2.24 -8.38 -4.02
C GLU A 73 1.94 -7.42 -5.18
N GLY A 74 1.30 -7.93 -6.23
CA GLY A 74 0.85 -7.16 -7.38
C GLY A 74 -0.46 -7.73 -7.93
N GLY A 75 -1.36 -6.88 -8.39
CA GLY A 75 -2.66 -7.29 -8.87
C GLY A 75 -3.48 -6.11 -9.38
N ILE A 76 -4.77 -6.36 -9.56
CA ILE A 76 -5.74 -5.33 -9.95
C ILE A 76 -6.72 -5.07 -8.80
N PHE A 77 -7.42 -3.95 -8.88
CA PHE A 77 -8.60 -3.71 -8.05
C PHE A 77 -9.82 -3.41 -8.92
N LEU A 78 -11.01 -3.68 -8.39
CA LEU A 78 -12.28 -3.28 -9.01
C LEU A 78 -13.01 -2.28 -8.11
N GLY A 79 -13.73 -1.35 -8.74
CA GLY A 79 -14.43 -0.25 -8.08
C GLY A 79 -13.79 1.10 -8.39
N ASP A 80 -14.41 2.14 -7.88
CA ASP A 80 -13.97 3.53 -8.09
C ASP A 80 -13.28 4.07 -6.84
N LEU A 81 -12.19 4.82 -7.05
CA LEU A 81 -11.59 5.61 -5.98
C LEU A 81 -12.38 6.93 -5.83
N PRO A 82 -12.78 7.32 -4.60
CA PRO A 82 -13.53 8.55 -4.38
C PRO A 82 -12.69 9.76 -4.76
N ARG A 83 -13.32 10.84 -5.22
CA ARG A 83 -12.59 12.07 -5.61
C ARG A 83 -11.95 12.75 -4.41
N ASP A 84 -12.65 12.79 -3.29
CA ASP A 84 -12.09 13.27 -2.03
C ASP A 84 -11.21 12.15 -1.42
N PRO A 85 -9.91 12.39 -1.20
CA PRO A 85 -9.03 11.40 -0.59
C PRO A 85 -9.36 11.08 0.88
N GLN A 86 -10.19 11.88 1.54
CA GLN A 86 -10.65 11.64 2.92
C GLN A 86 -11.91 10.77 2.98
N GLU A 87 -12.57 10.55 1.84
CA GLU A 87 -13.72 9.65 1.77
C GLU A 87 -13.29 8.18 1.91
N ARG A 88 -14.25 7.38 2.36
CA ARG A 88 -14.10 5.92 2.46
C ARG A 88 -13.77 5.33 1.09
N ILE A 89 -12.73 4.52 1.03
CA ILE A 89 -12.40 3.68 -0.13
C ILE A 89 -13.02 2.31 0.10
N LEU A 90 -13.76 1.82 -0.88
CA LEU A 90 -14.31 0.48 -0.92
C LEU A 90 -14.09 -0.12 -2.30
N ILE A 91 -13.15 -1.07 -2.41
CA ILE A 91 -12.73 -1.69 -3.66
C ILE A 91 -12.55 -3.20 -3.45
N GLU A 92 -12.65 -3.98 -4.51
CA GLU A 92 -12.27 -5.39 -4.49
C GLU A 92 -10.81 -5.53 -4.91
N LEU A 93 -9.96 -6.17 -4.11
CA LEU A 93 -8.59 -6.52 -4.49
C LEU A 93 -8.55 -7.89 -5.14
N ARG A 94 -7.76 -8.01 -6.22
CA ARG A 94 -7.50 -9.27 -6.91
C ARG A 94 -6.01 -9.41 -7.19
N SER A 95 -5.33 -10.16 -6.34
CA SER A 95 -3.93 -10.55 -6.49
C SER A 95 -3.73 -12.02 -6.14
N GLN A 96 -2.50 -12.50 -6.12
CA GLN A 96 -2.23 -13.92 -5.88
C GLN A 96 -2.52 -14.33 -4.43
N THR A 97 -2.17 -13.47 -3.46
CA THR A 97 -2.31 -13.79 -2.03
C THR A 97 -3.19 -12.80 -1.26
N ILE A 98 -3.48 -11.64 -1.83
CA ILE A 98 -4.37 -10.62 -1.24
C ILE A 98 -5.61 -10.47 -2.14
N PHE A 99 -6.75 -10.96 -1.67
CA PHE A 99 -8.01 -10.90 -2.42
C PHE A 99 -9.20 -10.64 -1.49
N GLY A 100 -10.26 -10.03 -2.03
CA GLY A 100 -11.49 -9.70 -1.30
C GLY A 100 -11.79 -8.19 -1.27
N ASN A 101 -12.86 -7.81 -0.58
CA ASN A 101 -13.24 -6.42 -0.33
C ASN A 101 -12.23 -5.74 0.60
N PHE A 102 -11.58 -4.71 0.11
CA PHE A 102 -10.75 -3.79 0.87
C PHE A 102 -11.54 -2.53 1.20
N GLU A 103 -11.59 -2.23 2.49
CA GLU A 103 -12.16 -0.99 2.99
C GLU A 103 -11.06 -0.18 3.67
N LEU A 104 -10.93 1.10 3.31
CA LEU A 104 -10.16 2.08 4.04
C LEU A 104 -11.08 3.22 4.44
N VAL A 105 -11.13 3.50 5.75
CA VAL A 105 -11.90 4.59 6.33
C VAL A 105 -11.05 5.29 7.37
N LYS A 106 -10.90 6.62 7.23
CA LYS A 106 -9.95 7.41 8.03
C LYS A 106 -8.56 6.77 7.96
N ASN A 107 -7.98 6.40 9.11
CA ASN A 107 -6.64 5.86 9.21
C ASN A 107 -6.65 4.36 9.48
N THR A 108 -7.71 3.65 9.09
CA THR A 108 -7.84 2.21 9.29
C THR A 108 -8.26 1.51 8.01
N CYS A 109 -7.70 0.34 7.76
CA CYS A 109 -8.14 -0.53 6.67
C CYS A 109 -8.40 -1.97 7.14
N ARG A 110 -9.21 -2.70 6.38
CA ARG A 110 -9.48 -4.14 6.59
C ARG A 110 -9.77 -4.85 5.27
N LEU A 111 -9.65 -6.17 5.29
CA LEU A 111 -9.92 -7.06 4.16
C LEU A 111 -10.97 -8.10 4.57
N TYR A 112 -12.03 -8.27 3.77
CA TYR A 112 -13.13 -9.20 4.03
C TYR A 112 -13.72 -9.75 2.71
N LEU A 113 -14.51 -10.82 2.76
CA LEU A 113 -15.16 -11.43 1.58
C LEU A 113 -16.44 -10.71 1.12
#